data_AF-A0A7Y2DCG1-F1
#
_entry.id   AF-A0A7Y2DCG1-F1
#
_cell.length_a   1.000
_cell.length_b   1.000
_cell.length_c   1.000
_cell.angle_alpha   90.00
_cell.angle_beta   90.00
_cell.angle_gamma   90.00
#
_symmetry.space_group_name_H-M   'P 1'
#
loop_
_entity.id
_entity.type
_entity.pdbx_description
1 polymer ?
#
loop_
_entity_poly.entity_id
_entity_poly.type
_entity_poly.pdbx_seq_one_letter_code
_entity_poly.pdbx_strand_id
1 'polypeptide(L)'
;MSLWTPDGERPVDPNPAQPAGGAAATGAPMPPNLEDLSPGDQERARQMAQEMAEAQQRILAMPAADIVANHIMGFYELAALHLSTEPPNFDEAQVAIDAMGAVVDGLQGRLGEAEPTLRDARSQIQMGFVQLKAQTE
;
A
#
# COMPACT_ATOMS: atom_id res chain seq x y z
N MET A 1 17.84 7.57 5.45
CA MET A 1 16.44 7.75 4.95
C MET A 1 15.50 7.16 6.00
N SER A 2 14.21 7.48 6.02
CA SER A 2 13.27 6.91 7.01
C SER A 2 12.23 6.07 6.26
N LEU A 3 11.97 4.85 6.72
CA LEU A 3 10.90 3.99 6.21
C LEU A 3 9.71 4.12 7.15
N TRP A 4 8.56 4.51 6.60
CA TRP A 4 7.32 4.52 7.35
C TRP A 4 6.77 3.10 7.46
N THR A 5 6.50 2.66 8.70
CA THR A 5 5.73 1.45 9.01
C THR A 5 4.44 1.85 9.73
N PRO A 6 3.39 1.02 9.74
CA PRO A 6 2.12 1.35 10.41
C PRO A 6 2.25 1.71 11.90
N ASP A 7 3.33 1.27 12.56
CA ASP A 7 3.70 1.59 13.95
C ASP A 7 4.65 2.83 14.09
N GLY A 8 4.96 3.53 13.00
CA GLY A 8 5.79 4.74 12.98
C GLY A 8 7.03 4.67 12.06
N GLU A 9 7.77 5.78 12.03
CA GLU A 9 8.96 5.96 11.19
C GLU A 9 10.22 5.28 11.76
N ARG A 10 10.85 4.41 10.97
CA ARG A 10 12.10 3.73 11.28
C ARG A 10 13.25 4.31 10.44
N PRO A 11 14.35 4.80 11.06
CA PRO A 11 15.51 5.28 10.30
C PRO A 11 16.26 4.11 9.65
N VAL A 12 16.67 4.30 8.39
CA VAL A 12 17.61 3.46 7.63
C VAL A 12 18.95 4.18 7.44
N ASP A 13 20.04 3.51 7.83
CA ASP A 13 21.40 4.02 7.72
C ASP A 13 21.87 4.07 6.26
N PRO A 14 22.34 5.23 5.76
CA PRO A 14 22.84 5.39 4.42
C PRO A 14 24.37 5.22 4.41
N ASN A 15 24.89 3.99 4.35
CA ASN A 15 26.29 3.80 3.96
C ASN A 15 26.40 2.92 2.70
N PRO A 16 26.58 3.54 1.52
CA PRO A 16 26.87 2.83 0.28
C PRO A 16 28.34 3.05 -0.14
N ALA A 17 29.23 2.10 0.19
CA ALA A 17 30.49 1.77 -0.52
C ALA A 17 31.27 0.73 0.32
N GLN A 18 31.65 -0.46 -0.16
CA GLN A 18 32.43 -0.75 -1.38
C GLN A 18 32.10 -2.12 -1.99
N PRO A 19 32.13 -2.25 -3.34
CA PRO A 19 32.11 -3.53 -4.04
C PRO A 19 33.52 -3.96 -4.50
N ALA A 20 33.84 -5.25 -4.33
CA ALA A 20 34.52 -6.16 -5.27
C ALA A 20 35.40 -7.20 -4.54
N GLY A 21 35.02 -8.48 -4.66
CA GLY A 21 35.82 -9.63 -4.23
C GLY A 21 34.96 -10.70 -3.58
N GLY A 22 34.58 -11.72 -4.35
CA GLY A 22 33.61 -12.74 -3.92
C GLY A 22 34.02 -13.53 -2.67
N ALA A 23 33.06 -13.68 -1.75
CA ALA A 23 32.76 -14.88 -0.97
C ALA A 23 31.63 -14.56 0.03
N ALA A 24 30.60 -15.41 0.04
CA ALA A 24 29.58 -15.59 1.09
C ALA A 24 28.74 -14.39 1.56
N ALA A 25 27.44 -14.47 1.29
CA ALA A 25 26.42 -13.73 1.99
C ALA A 25 26.36 -14.18 3.47
N THR A 26 26.78 -13.34 4.41
CA THR A 26 26.46 -13.49 5.84
C THR A 26 26.44 -12.12 6.51
N GLY A 27 25.28 -11.68 7.01
CA GLY A 27 25.25 -10.45 7.81
C GLY A 27 23.88 -9.90 8.20
N ALA A 28 22.79 -10.31 7.55
CA ALA A 28 21.47 -10.14 8.16
C ALA A 28 21.34 -11.21 9.26
N PRO A 29 21.07 -10.86 10.53
CA PRO A 29 20.70 -11.86 11.51
C PRO A 29 19.46 -12.57 10.97
N MET A 30 19.58 -13.87 10.67
CA MET A 30 18.40 -14.68 10.38
C MET A 30 17.47 -14.58 11.59
N PRO A 31 16.14 -14.48 11.38
CA PRO A 31 15.22 -14.59 12.50
C PRO A 31 15.56 -15.86 13.29
N PRO A 32 15.60 -15.82 14.64
CA PRO A 32 15.92 -17.00 15.43
C PRO A 32 14.96 -18.14 15.05
N ASN A 33 15.48 -19.36 14.92
CA ASN A 33 14.61 -20.51 14.63
C ASN A 33 13.61 -20.66 15.78
N LEU A 34 12.38 -21.06 15.47
CA LEU A 34 11.33 -21.25 16.46
C LEU A 34 11.81 -22.20 17.57
N GLU A 35 12.58 -23.22 17.22
CA GLU A 35 13.14 -24.22 18.13
C GLU A 35 14.17 -23.66 19.12
N ASP A 36 14.81 -22.53 18.79
CA ASP A 36 15.85 -21.89 19.62
C ASP A 36 15.25 -20.92 20.66
N LEU A 37 13.94 -20.66 20.62
CA LEU A 37 13.24 -19.77 21.55
C LEU A 37 12.93 -20.45 22.89
N SER A 38 12.70 -19.66 23.94
CA SER A 38 12.20 -20.20 25.22
C SER A 38 10.82 -20.84 25.02
N PRO A 39 10.43 -21.88 25.79
CA PRO A 39 9.14 -22.54 25.59
C PRO A 39 7.92 -21.59 25.61
N GLY A 40 7.98 -20.53 26.42
CA GLY A 40 6.94 -19.50 26.47
C GLY A 40 6.91 -18.62 25.22
N ASP A 41 8.08 -18.30 24.65
CA ASP A 41 8.17 -17.50 23.43
C ASP A 41 7.82 -18.33 22.18
N GLN A 42 8.11 -19.64 22.18
CA GLN A 42 7.64 -20.59 21.16
C GLN A 42 6.12 -20.62 21.10
N GLU A 43 5.45 -20.71 22.26
CA GLU A 43 4.00 -20.77 22.33
C GLU A 43 3.35 -19.47 21.83
N ARG A 44 3.90 -18.32 22.24
CA ARG A 44 3.46 -17.01 21.72
C ARG A 44 3.64 -16.91 20.21
N ALA A 45 4.80 -17.33 19.69
CA ALA A 45 5.07 -17.30 18.26
C ALA A 45 4.11 -18.21 17.47
N ARG A 46 3.77 -19.40 17.99
CA ARG A 46 2.77 -20.28 17.39
C ARG A 46 1.37 -19.66 17.38
N GLN A 47 0.97 -19.00 18.47
CA GLN A 47 -0.33 -18.31 18.55
C GLN A 47 -0.41 -17.17 17.51
N MET A 48 0.61 -16.32 17.44
CA MET A 48 0.67 -15.27 16.40
C MET A 48 0.64 -15.83 14.98
N ALA A 49 1.35 -16.95 14.73
CA ALA A 49 1.33 -17.61 13.44
C ALA A 49 -0.07 -18.17 13.08
N GLN A 50 -0.79 -18.71 14.05
CA GLN A 50 -2.18 -19.17 13.87
C GLN A 50 -3.10 -17.99 13.55
N GLU A 51 -3.02 -16.89 14.31
CA GLU A 51 -3.82 -15.68 14.06
C GLU A 51 -3.59 -15.10 12.65
N MET A 52 -2.33 -15.06 12.21
CA MET A 52 -1.95 -14.62 10.86
C MET A 52 -2.49 -15.57 9.78
N ALA A 53 -2.46 -16.88 10.02
CA ALA A 53 -2.99 -17.86 9.08
C ALA A 53 -4.52 -17.75 8.96
N GLU A 54 -5.23 -17.57 10.08
CA GLU A 54 -6.67 -17.32 10.08
C GLU A 54 -7.04 -16.02 9.36
N ALA A 55 -6.27 -14.95 9.57
CA ALA A 55 -6.46 -13.69 8.85
C ALA A 55 -6.29 -13.87 7.33
N GLN A 56 -5.26 -14.61 6.89
CA GLN A 56 -5.06 -14.93 5.48
C GLN A 56 -6.23 -15.73 4.90
N GLN A 57 -6.74 -16.74 5.62
CA GLN A 57 -7.90 -17.51 5.17
C GLN A 57 -9.15 -16.66 5.00
N ARG A 58 -9.39 -15.70 5.91
CA ARG A 58 -10.50 -14.75 5.77
C ARG A 58 -10.37 -13.91 4.50
N ILE A 59 -9.17 -13.41 4.20
CA ILE A 59 -8.91 -12.63 2.98
C ILE A 59 -9.14 -13.49 1.72
N LEU A 60 -8.64 -14.72 1.71
CA LEU A 60 -8.81 -15.64 0.59
C LEU A 60 -10.26 -16.06 0.34
N ALA A 61 -11.13 -15.95 1.34
CA ALA A 61 -12.55 -16.23 1.20
C ALA A 61 -13.32 -15.10 0.48
N MET A 62 -12.75 -13.90 0.39
CA MET A 62 -13.40 -12.76 -0.27
C MET A 62 -13.07 -12.73 -1.77
N PRO A 63 -14.02 -12.33 -2.64
CA PRO A 63 -13.72 -12.08 -4.05
C PRO A 63 -12.61 -11.04 -4.19
N ALA A 64 -11.61 -11.35 -5.01
CA ALA A 64 -10.50 -10.42 -5.26
C ALA A 64 -10.99 -9.07 -5.82
N ALA A 65 -12.08 -9.07 -6.61
CA ALA A 65 -12.69 -7.86 -7.14
C ALA A 65 -13.16 -6.90 -6.03
N ASP A 66 -13.75 -7.42 -4.95
CA ASP A 66 -14.24 -6.60 -3.84
C ASP A 66 -13.07 -6.00 -3.04
N ILE A 67 -12.03 -6.80 -2.81
CA ILE A 67 -10.81 -6.33 -2.16
C ILE A 67 -10.17 -5.23 -3.03
N VAL A 68 -9.99 -5.48 -4.33
CA VAL A 68 -9.38 -4.50 -5.25
C VAL A 68 -10.23 -3.23 -5.35
N ALA A 69 -11.56 -3.34 -5.40
CA ALA A 69 -12.46 -2.19 -5.40
C ALA A 69 -12.25 -1.30 -4.15
N ASN A 70 -12.09 -1.91 -2.98
CA ASN A 70 -11.74 -1.18 -1.76
C ASN A 70 -10.39 -0.44 -1.88
N HIS A 71 -9.38 -1.06 -2.50
CA HIS A 71 -8.07 -0.40 -2.71
C HIS A 71 -8.14 0.75 -3.72
N ILE A 72 -8.95 0.62 -4.78
CA ILE A 72 -9.16 1.70 -5.76
C ILE A 72 -9.77 2.93 -5.08
N MET A 73 -10.70 2.74 -4.14
CA MET A 73 -11.23 3.85 -3.34
C MET A 73 -10.14 4.52 -2.49
N GLY A 74 -9.16 3.78 -2.00
CA GLY A 74 -7.99 4.36 -1.32
C GLY A 74 -7.19 5.34 -2.19
N PHE A 75 -7.10 5.10 -3.51
CA PHE A 75 -6.48 6.06 -4.43
C PHE A 75 -7.31 7.34 -4.58
N TYR A 76 -8.64 7.22 -4.62
CA TYR A 76 -9.53 8.37 -4.63
C TYR A 76 -9.34 9.23 -3.36
N GLU A 77 -9.35 8.60 -2.19
CA GLU A 77 -9.19 9.28 -0.89
C GLU A 77 -7.83 9.98 -0.79
N LEU A 78 -6.76 9.33 -1.25
CA LEU A 78 -5.43 9.92 -1.27
C LEU A 78 -5.36 11.15 -2.18
N ALA A 79 -5.93 11.05 -3.40
CA ALA A 79 -6.02 12.19 -4.29
C ALA A 79 -6.81 13.35 -3.67
N ALA A 80 -7.97 13.05 -3.08
CA ALA A 80 -8.82 14.04 -2.43
C ALA A 80 -8.10 14.72 -1.26
N LEU A 81 -7.35 13.97 -0.45
CA LEU A 81 -6.57 14.50 0.66
C LEU A 81 -5.52 15.51 0.18
N HIS A 82 -4.74 15.16 -0.85
CA HIS A 82 -3.74 16.07 -1.43
C HIS A 82 -4.38 17.33 -2.04
N LEU A 83 -5.52 17.20 -2.73
CA LEU A 83 -6.26 18.34 -3.26
C LEU A 83 -6.87 19.24 -2.16
N SER A 84 -7.12 18.69 -0.97
CA SER A 84 -7.69 19.43 0.16
C SER A 84 -6.64 20.18 1.00
N THR A 85 -5.35 20.07 0.66
CA THR A 85 -4.29 20.82 1.34
C THR A 85 -4.26 22.29 0.93
N GLU A 86 -3.66 23.15 1.75
CA GLU A 86 -3.50 24.59 1.47
C GLU A 86 -2.00 24.97 1.49
N PRO A 87 -1.34 25.20 0.33
CA PRO A 87 -1.89 25.11 -1.03
C PRO A 87 -2.09 23.66 -1.50
N PRO A 88 -3.02 23.39 -2.44
CA PRO A 88 -3.24 22.04 -2.96
C PRO A 88 -1.98 21.44 -3.58
N ASN A 89 -1.69 20.17 -3.26
CA ASN A 89 -0.57 19.44 -3.85
C ASN A 89 -1.02 18.67 -5.10
N PHE A 90 -0.93 19.33 -6.25
CA PHE A 90 -1.35 18.75 -7.53
C PHE A 90 -0.46 17.59 -7.99
N ASP A 91 0.86 17.65 -7.77
CA ASP A 91 1.77 16.60 -8.24
C ASP A 91 1.48 15.27 -7.52
N GLU A 92 1.30 15.31 -6.20
CA GLU A 92 0.94 14.10 -5.41
C GLU A 92 -0.49 13.63 -5.68
N ALA A 93 -1.45 14.56 -5.83
CA ALA A 93 -2.81 14.20 -6.21
C ALA A 93 -2.84 13.49 -7.58
N GLN A 94 -2.02 13.95 -8.53
CA GLN A 94 -1.95 13.37 -9.87
C GLN A 94 -1.47 11.91 -9.83
N VAL A 95 -0.47 11.58 -9.02
CA VAL A 95 0.00 10.18 -8.86
C VAL A 95 -1.14 9.25 -8.45
N ALA A 96 -1.95 9.67 -7.49
CA ALA A 96 -3.09 8.88 -7.01
C ALA A 96 -4.21 8.77 -8.07
N ILE A 97 -4.52 9.86 -8.78
CA ILE A 97 -5.51 9.87 -9.87
C ILE A 97 -5.07 8.96 -11.03
N ASP A 98 -3.80 8.99 -11.40
CA ASP A 98 -3.23 8.17 -12.48
C ASP A 98 -3.24 6.68 -12.09
N ALA A 99 -2.91 6.36 -10.83
CA ALA A 99 -3.01 4.99 -10.30
C ALA A 99 -4.46 4.49 -10.34
N MET A 100 -5.43 5.30 -9.88
CA MET A 100 -6.85 4.97 -9.96
C MET A 100 -7.28 4.71 -11.41
N GLY A 101 -6.86 5.57 -12.34
CA GLY A 101 -7.15 5.42 -13.76
C GLY A 101 -6.57 4.13 -14.35
N ALA A 102 -5.29 3.85 -14.09
CA ALA A 102 -4.62 2.66 -14.61
C ALA A 102 -5.30 1.36 -14.17
N VAL A 103 -5.74 1.28 -12.91
CA VAL A 103 -6.41 0.08 -12.40
C VAL A 103 -7.84 -0.04 -12.94
N VAL A 104 -8.62 1.05 -12.93
CA VAL A 104 -10.01 1.04 -13.43
C VAL A 104 -10.06 0.70 -14.92
N ASP A 105 -9.16 1.27 -15.73
CA ASP A 105 -9.08 0.98 -17.16
C ASP A 105 -8.55 -0.43 -17.43
N GLY A 106 -7.50 -0.85 -16.71
CA GLY A 106 -6.88 -2.17 -16.89
C GLY A 106 -7.75 -3.35 -16.44
N LEU A 107 -8.74 -3.11 -15.57
CA LEU A 107 -9.64 -4.13 -15.02
C LEU A 107 -11.09 -3.97 -15.49
N GLN A 108 -11.34 -3.30 -16.61
CA GLN A 108 -12.69 -3.16 -17.18
C GLN A 108 -13.39 -4.52 -17.32
N GLY A 109 -14.64 -4.60 -16.84
CA GLY A 109 -15.46 -5.82 -16.79
C GLY A 109 -15.06 -6.81 -15.70
N ARG A 110 -14.10 -6.49 -14.82
CA ARG A 110 -13.56 -7.40 -13.79
C ARG A 110 -13.64 -6.85 -12.38
N LEU A 111 -14.21 -5.66 -12.18
CA LEU A 111 -14.35 -5.02 -10.86
C LEU A 111 -15.71 -5.31 -10.19
N GLY A 112 -16.49 -6.22 -10.76
CA GLY A 112 -17.78 -6.62 -10.20
C GLY A 112 -18.81 -5.48 -10.18
N GLU A 113 -19.72 -5.54 -9.21
CA GLU A 113 -20.82 -4.58 -9.08
C GLU A 113 -20.33 -3.15 -8.77
N ALA A 114 -19.14 -2.98 -8.20
CA ALA A 114 -18.58 -1.68 -7.87
C ALA A 114 -18.05 -0.90 -9.09
N GLU A 115 -17.84 -1.57 -10.24
CA GLU A 115 -17.18 -0.98 -11.40
C GLU A 115 -17.80 0.33 -11.91
N PRO A 116 -19.14 0.45 -12.06
CA PRO A 116 -19.75 1.72 -12.49
C PRO A 116 -19.45 2.86 -11.50
N THR A 117 -19.58 2.59 -10.20
CA THR A 117 -19.29 3.57 -9.13
C THR A 117 -17.82 4.00 -9.15
N LEU A 118 -16.89 3.08 -9.37
CA LEU A 118 -15.46 3.39 -9.43
C LEU A 118 -15.10 4.25 -10.66
N ARG A 119 -15.75 4.01 -11.81
CA ARG A 119 -15.60 4.87 -12.99
C ARG A 119 -16.14 6.27 -12.74
N ASP A 120 -17.29 6.37 -12.10
CA ASP A 120 -17.89 7.67 -11.77
C ASP A 120 -17.01 8.44 -10.77
N ALA A 121 -16.49 7.76 -9.75
CA ALA A 121 -15.58 8.36 -8.77
C ALA A 121 -14.29 8.87 -9.42
N ARG A 122 -13.69 8.09 -10.34
CA ARG A 122 -12.52 8.54 -11.12
C ARG A 122 -12.82 9.82 -11.92
N SER A 123 -13.96 9.85 -12.61
CA SER A 123 -14.37 11.03 -13.38
C SER A 123 -14.53 12.26 -12.48
N GLN A 124 -15.17 12.08 -11.32
CA GLN A 124 -15.39 13.15 -10.35
C GLN A 124 -14.07 13.74 -9.83
N ILE A 125 -13.11 12.90 -9.41
CA ILE A 125 -11.84 13.40 -8.88
C ILE A 125 -10.98 14.07 -9.95
N GLN A 126 -11.00 13.57 -11.20
CA GLN A 126 -10.32 14.21 -12.33
C GLN A 126 -10.91 15.59 -12.64
N MET A 127 -12.23 15.73 -12.63
CA MET A 127 -12.88 17.03 -12.80
C MET A 127 -12.53 17.99 -11.66
N GLY A 128 -12.55 17.51 -10.41
CA GLY A 128 -12.16 18.30 -9.24
C GLY A 128 -10.72 18.81 -9.34
N PHE A 129 -9.78 17.95 -9.74
CA PHE A 129 -8.37 18.32 -9.99
C PHE A 129 -8.26 19.47 -11.00
N VAL A 130 -8.88 19.33 -12.18
CA VAL A 130 -8.79 20.33 -13.25
C VAL A 130 -9.44 21.65 -12.83
N GLN A 131 -10.60 21.59 -12.18
CA GLN A 131 -11.31 22.78 -11.70
C GLN A 131 -10.51 23.52 -10.63
N LEU A 132 -9.88 22.82 -9.69
CA LEU A 132 -9.09 23.43 -8.64
C LEU A 132 -7.80 24.04 -9.19
N LYS A 133 -7.14 23.34 -10.14
CA LYS A 133 -5.93 23.84 -10.80
C LYS A 133 -6.21 25.16 -11.52
N ALA A 134 -7.29 25.22 -12.30
CA ALA A 134 -7.70 26.43 -13.01
C ALA A 134 -8.09 27.62 -12.09
N GLN A 135 -8.43 27.36 -10.81
CA GLN A 135 -8.72 28.42 -9.83
C GLN A 135 -7.45 28.94 -9.14
N THR A 136 -6.37 28.15 -9.17
CA THR A 136 -5.11 28.45 -8.45
C THR A 136 -4.03 29.01 -9.39
N GLU A 137 -4.22 28.85 -10.71
CA GLU A 137 -3.45 29.50 -11.79
C GLU A 137 -3.91 30.95 -12.04
#